data_AF-A0A7C5H330-F1
#
_entry.id   AF-A0A7C5H330-F1
#
_cell.length_a   1.000
_cell.length_b   1.000
_cell.length_c   1.000
_cell.angle_alpha   90.00
_cell.angle_beta   90.00
_cell.angle_gamma   90.00
#
_symmetry.space_group_name_H-M   'P 1'
#
loop_
_entity.id
_entity.type
_entity.pdbx_description
1 polymer ?
#
loop_
_entity_poly.entity_id
_entity_poly.type
_entity_poly.pdbx_seq_one_letter_code
_entity_poly.pdbx_strand_id
1 'polypeptide(L)'
;GLVYGVLSLLYKPAQQRWFPYRFMLLDLGAATLAVLGAYLWFVEMPPSLLRSYVMLLIAWLLLLLGVELLSFEFLAFVIFLLLALFPMLTLSLSFWFSVTGVYYIYLLLHWSRVAGGLWQNKWVMSLSSIPIGIFVLMLPVVHGLFGITSGWQLLAPLLSLLFVPFYPLAMILHAIGWGALFDSGLQQLFSLPSGYREHTLTLWAVAGYGLLSLGAMRSRILFGATLTAALLYLSYLFLFVQNIA
;
A
#
# COMPACT_ATOMS: atom_id res chain seq x y z
N GLY A 1 -11.19 1.09 3.60
CA GLY A 1 -10.73 1.81 4.80
C GLY A 1 -11.61 3.01 5.10
N LEU A 2 -11.45 4.09 4.33
CA LEU A 2 -12.13 5.37 4.57
C LEU A 2 -13.66 5.27 4.51
N VAL A 3 -14.22 4.69 3.45
CA VAL A 3 -15.68 4.46 3.29
C VAL A 3 -16.25 3.65 4.46
N TYR A 4 -15.63 2.50 4.78
CA TYR A 4 -15.98 1.68 5.94
C TYR A 4 -15.94 2.47 7.25
N GLY A 5 -14.90 3.30 7.45
CA GLY A 5 -14.76 4.13 8.64
C GLY A 5 -15.88 5.16 8.79
N VAL A 6 -16.20 5.89 7.71
CA VAL A 6 -17.28 6.89 7.69
C VAL A 6 -18.63 6.21 7.92
N LEU A 7 -18.92 5.11 7.22
CA LEU A 7 -20.13 4.32 7.44
C LEU A 7 -20.18 3.81 8.89
N SER A 8 -19.04 3.42 9.48
CA SER A 8 -19.02 2.90 10.85
C SER A 8 -19.38 3.95 11.89
N LEU A 9 -19.05 5.22 11.64
CA LEU A 9 -19.38 6.33 12.54
C LEU A 9 -20.89 6.56 12.60
N LEU A 10 -21.57 6.44 11.45
CA LEU A 10 -23.02 6.58 11.35
C LEU A 10 -23.76 5.32 11.81
N TYR A 11 -23.20 4.15 11.53
CA TYR A 11 -23.85 2.87 11.79
C TYR A 11 -23.76 2.43 13.26
N LYS A 12 -22.65 2.66 13.96
CA LYS A 12 -22.48 2.27 15.37
C LYS A 12 -23.60 2.76 16.31
N PRO A 13 -24.00 4.05 16.31
CA PRO A 13 -25.08 4.50 17.18
C PRO A 13 -26.45 3.90 16.79
N ALA A 14 -26.68 3.65 15.50
CA ALA A 14 -27.91 3.01 15.02
C ALA A 14 -27.96 1.51 15.40
N GLN A 15 -26.84 0.81 15.24
CA GLN A 15 -26.72 -0.62 15.55
C GLN A 15 -26.91 -0.90 17.05
N GLN A 16 -26.29 -0.10 17.92
CA GLN A 16 -26.42 -0.25 19.37
C GLN A 16 -27.85 -0.03 19.87
N ARG A 17 -28.63 0.80 19.17
CA ARG A 17 -29.97 1.17 19.59
C ARG A 17 -31.05 0.25 18.98
N TRP A 18 -30.88 -0.23 17.74
CA TRP A 18 -31.96 -0.90 16.99
C TRP A 18 -31.63 -2.36 16.62
N PHE A 19 -30.35 -2.74 16.42
CA PHE A 19 -29.97 -4.10 15.97
C PHE A 19 -28.66 -4.62 16.59
N PRO A 20 -28.60 -4.84 17.91
CA PRO A 20 -27.38 -5.27 18.60
C PRO A 20 -26.89 -6.68 18.20
N TYR A 21 -27.76 -7.51 17.61
CA TYR A 21 -27.48 -8.92 17.29
C TYR A 21 -26.75 -9.12 15.94
N ARG A 22 -26.65 -8.08 15.09
CA ARG A 22 -26.09 -8.21 13.74
C ARG A 22 -24.59 -8.08 13.72
N PHE A 23 -23.92 -8.88 12.89
CA PHE A 23 -22.48 -8.84 12.73
C PHE A 23 -22.07 -7.60 11.92
N MET A 24 -21.47 -6.61 12.60
CA MET A 24 -21.12 -5.31 12.00
C MET A 24 -20.25 -5.45 10.74
N LEU A 25 -19.33 -6.42 10.71
CA LEU A 25 -18.42 -6.62 9.58
C LEU A 25 -19.15 -7.12 8.32
N LEU A 26 -20.25 -7.87 8.50
CA LEU A 26 -21.09 -8.32 7.39
C LEU A 26 -21.86 -7.13 6.81
N ASP A 27 -22.60 -6.40 7.63
CA ASP A 27 -23.45 -5.30 7.16
C ASP A 27 -22.64 -4.16 6.57
N LEU A 28 -21.63 -3.70 7.33
CA LEU A 28 -20.83 -2.54 6.96
C LEU A 28 -19.85 -2.86 5.83
N GLY A 29 -19.36 -4.10 5.79
CA GLY A 29 -18.51 -4.59 4.71
C GLY A 29 -19.29 -4.71 3.40
N ALA A 30 -20.50 -5.28 3.43
CA ALA A 30 -21.39 -5.33 2.27
C ALA A 30 -21.75 -3.92 1.77
N ALA A 31 -22.11 -3.00 2.67
CA ALA A 31 -22.38 -1.61 2.30
C ALA A 31 -21.15 -0.92 1.68
N THR A 32 -19.95 -1.17 2.23
CA THR A 32 -18.70 -0.64 1.69
C THR A 32 -18.42 -1.19 0.28
N LEU A 33 -18.62 -2.50 0.07
CA LEU A 33 -18.47 -3.15 -1.23
C LEU A 33 -19.49 -2.62 -2.24
N ALA A 34 -20.72 -2.33 -1.83
CA ALA A 34 -21.73 -1.73 -2.70
C ALA A 34 -21.33 -0.32 -3.15
N VAL A 35 -20.88 0.54 -2.22
CA VAL A 35 -20.41 1.90 -2.54
C VAL A 35 -19.19 1.86 -3.46
N LEU A 36 -18.21 1.01 -3.17
CA LEU A 36 -17.03 0.85 -4.02
C LEU A 36 -17.37 0.23 -5.39
N GLY A 37 -18.38 -0.65 -5.46
CA GLY A 37 -18.88 -1.20 -6.72
C GLY A 37 -19.55 -0.14 -7.59
N ALA A 38 -20.35 0.76 -6.98
CA ALA A 38 -20.92 1.91 -7.67
C ALA A 38 -19.83 2.87 -8.18
N TYR A 39 -18.78 3.10 -7.38
CA TYR A 39 -17.60 3.86 -7.81
C TYR A 39 -16.91 3.20 -9.01
N LEU A 40 -16.73 1.88 -8.98
CA LEU A 40 -16.09 1.14 -10.06
C LEU A 40 -16.88 1.21 -11.38
N TRP A 41 -18.21 1.20 -11.31
CA TRP A 41 -19.07 1.46 -12.45
C TRP A 41 -18.83 2.88 -12.99
N PHE A 42 -18.87 3.89 -12.12
CA PHE A 42 -18.74 5.29 -12.53
C PHE A 42 -17.43 5.60 -13.28
N VAL A 43 -16.34 4.92 -12.94
CA VAL A 43 -15.02 5.09 -13.57
C VAL A 43 -14.82 4.16 -14.80
N GLU A 44 -15.88 3.52 -15.30
CA GLU A 44 -15.86 2.64 -16.48
C GLU A 44 -14.98 1.39 -16.32
N MET A 45 -14.88 0.86 -15.10
CA MET A 45 -14.22 -0.42 -14.78
C MET A 45 -12.79 -0.59 -15.34
N PRO A 46 -11.80 0.26 -14.98
CA PRO A 46 -10.42 0.08 -15.41
C PRO A 46 -9.88 -1.30 -14.96
N PRO A 47 -9.12 -2.03 -15.80
CA PRO A 47 -8.67 -3.40 -15.48
C PRO A 47 -7.84 -3.54 -14.20
N SER A 48 -7.12 -2.50 -13.78
CA SER A 48 -6.40 -2.47 -12.49
C SER A 48 -7.37 -2.34 -11.31
N LEU A 49 -8.35 -1.44 -11.42
CA LEU A 49 -9.33 -1.17 -10.37
C LEU A 49 -10.26 -2.38 -10.16
N LEU A 50 -10.70 -3.03 -11.24
CA LEU A 50 -11.53 -4.24 -11.18
C LEU A 50 -10.84 -5.36 -10.40
N ARG A 51 -9.56 -5.63 -10.70
CA ARG A 51 -8.79 -6.64 -9.95
C ARG A 51 -8.68 -6.30 -8.47
N SER A 52 -8.43 -5.03 -8.14
CA SER A 52 -8.35 -4.60 -6.73
C SER A 52 -9.70 -4.74 -6.00
N TYR A 53 -10.82 -4.48 -6.68
CA TYR A 53 -12.16 -4.66 -6.13
C TYR A 53 -12.49 -6.13 -5.88
N VAL A 54 -12.20 -7.00 -6.86
CA VAL A 54 -12.40 -8.46 -6.71
C VAL A 54 -11.53 -9.00 -5.58
N MET A 55 -10.27 -8.56 -5.48
CA MET A 55 -9.40 -8.93 -4.36
C MET A 55 -9.96 -8.46 -3.01
N LEU A 56 -10.53 -7.25 -2.93
CA LEU A 56 -11.18 -6.76 -1.71
C LEU A 56 -12.41 -7.61 -1.33
N LEU A 57 -13.22 -8.00 -2.32
CA LEU A 57 -14.39 -8.88 -2.11
C LEU A 57 -13.96 -10.24 -1.56
N ILE A 58 -12.95 -10.86 -2.16
CA ILE A 58 -12.39 -12.14 -1.70
C ILE A 58 -11.81 -11.99 -0.29
N ALA A 59 -11.02 -10.94 -0.03
CA ALA A 59 -10.45 -10.68 1.29
C ALA A 59 -11.53 -10.49 2.36
N TRP A 60 -12.61 -9.78 2.03
CA TRP A 60 -13.76 -9.61 2.94
C TRP A 60 -14.46 -10.94 3.24
N LEU A 61 -14.67 -11.80 2.24
CA LEU A 61 -15.23 -13.14 2.44
C LEU A 61 -14.34 -14.01 3.33
N LEU A 62 -13.02 -14.02 3.10
CA LEU A 62 -12.06 -14.75 3.94
C LEU A 62 -12.06 -14.23 5.39
N LEU A 63 -12.22 -12.92 5.57
CA LEU A 63 -12.35 -12.32 6.90
C LEU A 63 -13.63 -12.78 7.61
N LEU A 64 -14.75 -12.87 6.89
CA LEU A 64 -16.01 -13.43 7.43
C LEU A 64 -15.88 -14.91 7.84
N LEU A 65 -15.04 -15.67 7.13
CA LEU A 65 -14.73 -17.07 7.45
C LEU A 65 -13.74 -17.21 8.64
N GLY A 66 -13.29 -16.10 9.23
CA GLY A 66 -12.36 -16.11 10.36
C GLY A 66 -10.92 -16.43 9.97
N VAL A 67 -10.56 -16.36 8.67
CA VAL A 67 -9.19 -16.59 8.22
C VAL A 67 -8.31 -15.41 8.62
N GLU A 68 -7.22 -15.69 9.33
CA GLU A 68 -6.24 -14.67 9.69
C GLU A 68 -5.48 -14.19 8.44
N LEU A 69 -5.89 -13.04 7.91
CA LEU A 69 -5.32 -12.42 6.71
C LEU A 69 -3.91 -11.84 6.90
N LEU A 70 -3.37 -11.81 8.13
CA LEU A 70 -2.12 -11.11 8.45
C LEU A 70 -1.07 -12.06 9.07
N SER A 71 -0.84 -13.19 8.42
CA SER A 71 0.25 -14.11 8.78
C SER A 71 1.19 -14.35 7.60
N PHE A 72 2.49 -14.47 7.89
CA PHE A 72 3.49 -14.78 6.87
C PHE A 72 3.24 -16.15 6.22
N GLU A 73 2.69 -17.09 6.98
CA GLU A 73 2.29 -18.42 6.50
C GLU A 73 1.16 -18.33 5.46
N PHE A 74 0.15 -17.51 5.73
CA PHE A 74 -0.94 -17.27 4.79
C PHE A 74 -0.42 -16.62 3.50
N LEU A 75 0.49 -15.64 3.60
CA LEU A 75 1.13 -15.05 2.43
C LEU A 75 1.89 -16.08 1.59
N ALA A 76 2.70 -16.93 2.23
CA ALA A 76 3.41 -18.00 1.54
C ALA A 76 2.45 -19.00 0.87
N PHE A 77 1.41 -19.42 1.57
CA PHE A 77 0.37 -20.29 1.04
C PHE A 77 -0.28 -19.68 -0.21
N VAL A 78 -0.68 -18.41 -0.15
CA VAL A 78 -1.29 -17.71 -1.29
C VAL A 78 -0.32 -17.60 -2.47
N ILE A 79 0.96 -17.31 -2.23
CA ILE A 79 1.98 -17.29 -3.28
C ILE A 79 2.09 -18.66 -3.96
N PHE A 80 2.27 -19.73 -3.20
CA PHE A 80 2.40 -21.08 -3.75
C PHE A 80 1.13 -21.53 -4.49
N LEU A 81 -0.05 -21.22 -3.94
CA LEU A 81 -1.32 -21.51 -4.59
C LEU A 81 -1.44 -20.78 -5.93
N LEU A 82 -1.12 -19.49 -5.98
CA LEU A 82 -1.16 -18.71 -7.21
C LEU A 82 -0.15 -19.19 -8.25
N LEU A 83 1.07 -19.54 -7.84
CA LEU A 83 2.08 -20.10 -8.73
C LEU A 83 1.69 -21.49 -9.25
N ALA A 84 1.01 -22.30 -8.45
CA ALA A 84 0.50 -23.62 -8.86
C ALA A 84 -0.65 -23.49 -9.87
N LEU A 85 -1.56 -22.52 -9.68
CA LEU A 85 -2.68 -22.27 -10.58
C LEU A 85 -2.25 -21.55 -11.87
N PHE A 86 -1.31 -20.63 -11.78
CA PHE A 86 -0.84 -19.78 -12.88
C PHE A 86 0.69 -19.73 -12.91
N PRO A 87 1.36 -20.75 -13.49
CA PRO A 87 2.83 -20.84 -13.50
C PRO A 87 3.51 -19.68 -14.22
N MET A 88 2.81 -19.01 -15.14
CA MET A 88 3.30 -17.81 -15.83
C MET A 88 3.59 -16.64 -14.87
N LEU A 89 2.99 -16.62 -13.68
CA LEU A 89 3.24 -15.59 -12.66
C LEU A 89 4.69 -15.63 -12.14
N THR A 90 5.40 -16.75 -12.27
CA THR A 90 6.83 -16.83 -11.90
C THR A 90 7.69 -15.85 -12.71
N LEU A 91 7.30 -15.55 -13.95
CA LEU A 91 8.00 -14.61 -14.84
C LEU A 91 7.45 -13.18 -14.75
N SER A 92 6.38 -12.95 -13.98
CA SER A 92 5.73 -11.64 -13.88
C SER A 92 6.41 -10.74 -12.86
N LEU A 93 7.09 -9.69 -13.33
CA LEU A 93 7.68 -8.66 -12.46
C LEU A 93 6.63 -8.00 -11.57
N SER A 94 5.44 -7.71 -12.12
CA SER A 94 4.34 -7.10 -11.36
C SER A 94 3.85 -7.97 -10.22
N PHE A 95 3.87 -9.31 -10.39
CA PHE A 95 3.53 -10.24 -9.32
C PHE A 95 4.54 -10.16 -8.18
N TRP A 96 5.83 -10.23 -8.49
CA TRP A 96 6.89 -10.16 -7.47
C TRP A 96 6.90 -8.82 -6.73
N PHE A 97 6.73 -7.69 -7.42
CA PHE A 97 6.61 -6.38 -6.75
C PHE A 97 5.40 -6.28 -5.82
N SER A 98 4.27 -6.89 -6.21
CA SER A 98 3.09 -6.95 -5.35
C SER A 98 3.36 -7.79 -4.11
N VAL A 99 3.98 -8.96 -4.28
CA VAL A 99 4.33 -9.87 -3.18
C VAL A 99 5.32 -9.21 -2.22
N THR A 100 6.38 -8.58 -2.72
CA THR A 100 7.37 -7.88 -1.87
C THR A 100 6.75 -6.69 -1.14
N GLY A 101 5.84 -5.95 -1.79
CA GLY A 101 5.12 -4.86 -1.15
C GLY A 101 4.27 -5.33 0.03
N VAL A 102 3.47 -6.40 -0.15
CA VAL A 102 2.66 -6.99 0.93
C VAL A 102 3.55 -7.58 2.02
N TYR A 103 4.65 -8.24 1.65
CA TYR A 103 5.64 -8.75 2.58
C TYR A 103 6.19 -7.65 3.50
N TYR A 104 6.60 -6.50 2.95
CA TYR A 104 7.11 -5.40 3.77
C TYR A 104 6.04 -4.76 4.65
N ILE A 105 4.77 -4.73 4.22
CA ILE A 105 3.65 -4.34 5.10
C ILE A 105 3.58 -5.26 6.30
N TYR A 106 3.64 -6.58 6.09
CA TYR A 106 3.59 -7.56 7.18
C TYR A 106 4.80 -7.42 8.10
N LEU A 107 5.99 -7.23 7.53
CA LEU A 107 7.23 -7.04 8.28
C LEU A 107 7.17 -5.80 9.18
N LEU A 108 6.69 -4.66 8.66
CA LEU A 108 6.48 -3.43 9.43
C LEU A 108 5.45 -3.66 10.55
N LEU A 109 4.28 -4.22 10.22
CA LEU A 109 3.21 -4.49 11.19
C LEU A 109 3.63 -5.46 12.30
N HIS A 110 4.41 -6.48 11.96
CA HIS A 110 4.90 -7.47 12.90
C HIS A 110 5.82 -6.82 13.94
N TRP A 111 6.85 -6.08 13.51
CA TRP A 111 7.81 -5.47 14.42
C TRP A 111 7.29 -4.22 15.13
N SER A 112 6.36 -3.49 14.52
CA SER A 112 5.73 -2.35 15.18
C SER A 112 4.84 -2.76 16.36
N ARG A 113 4.23 -3.95 16.32
CA ARG A 113 3.48 -4.51 17.46
C ARG A 113 4.43 -4.82 18.63
N VAL A 114 5.63 -5.32 18.33
CA VAL A 114 6.65 -5.65 19.35
C VAL A 114 7.30 -4.39 19.95
N ALA A 115 7.43 -3.32 19.17
CA ALA A 115 8.12 -2.09 19.61
C ALA A 115 7.38 -1.29 20.70
N GLY A 116 6.04 -1.38 20.78
CA GLY A 116 5.24 -0.67 21.79
C GLY A 116 5.15 0.85 21.58
N GLY A 117 4.24 1.49 22.33
CA GLY A 117 4.14 2.96 22.42
C GLY A 117 3.52 3.64 21.19
N LEU A 118 4.10 4.77 20.76
CA LEU A 118 3.62 5.59 19.63
C LEU A 118 3.49 4.81 18.31
N TRP A 119 4.31 3.77 18.13
CA TRP A 119 4.33 2.91 16.95
C TRP A 119 3.14 1.92 16.89
N GLN A 120 2.43 1.70 18.00
CA GLN A 120 1.21 0.89 18.01
C GLN A 120 -0.05 1.71 17.71
N ASN A 121 0.04 3.05 17.68
CA ASN A 121 -1.11 3.88 17.39
C ASN A 121 -1.57 3.64 15.95
N LYS A 122 -2.83 3.23 15.77
CA LYS A 122 -3.44 2.94 14.46
C LYS A 122 -3.29 4.10 13.47
N TRP A 123 -3.36 5.33 13.95
CA TRP A 123 -3.22 6.53 13.10
C TRP A 123 -1.78 6.70 12.61
N VAL A 124 -0.80 6.58 13.50
CA VAL A 124 0.63 6.66 13.14
C VAL A 124 0.99 5.54 12.17
N MET A 125 0.48 4.33 12.42
CA MET A 125 0.70 3.19 11.55
C MET A 125 0.17 3.42 10.13
N SER A 126 -1.09 3.84 10.03
CA SER A 126 -1.78 3.95 8.74
C SER A 126 -1.34 5.18 7.94
N LEU A 127 -1.03 6.31 8.59
CA LEU A 127 -0.71 7.56 7.91
C LEU A 127 0.79 7.81 7.76
N SER A 128 1.65 7.13 8.52
CA SER A 128 3.09 7.39 8.50
C SER A 128 3.90 6.12 8.29
N SER A 129 3.81 5.16 9.23
CA SER A 129 4.72 4.00 9.23
C SER A 129 4.57 3.11 8.00
N ILE A 130 3.34 2.83 7.55
CA ILE A 130 3.12 1.99 6.36
C ILE A 130 3.53 2.72 5.07
N PRO A 131 3.02 3.93 4.75
CA PRO A 131 3.37 4.61 3.50
C PRO A 131 4.86 4.91 3.37
N ILE A 132 5.48 5.44 4.44
CA ILE A 132 6.91 5.79 4.44
C ILE A 132 7.75 4.52 4.51
N GLY A 133 7.38 3.57 5.36
CA GLY A 133 8.14 2.33 5.53
C GLY A 133 8.18 1.48 4.28
N ILE A 134 7.05 1.29 3.58
CA ILE A 134 7.03 0.58 2.29
C ILE A 134 7.91 1.33 1.28
N PHE A 135 7.77 2.65 1.18
CA PHE A 135 8.56 3.44 0.24
C PHE A 135 10.07 3.25 0.44
N VAL A 136 10.52 3.32 1.69
CA VAL A 136 11.92 3.11 2.05
C VAL A 136 12.35 1.67 1.75
N LEU A 137 11.61 0.66 2.22
CA LEU A 137 11.99 -0.75 2.09
C LEU A 137 11.90 -1.27 0.65
N MET A 138 10.98 -0.76 -0.16
CA MET A 138 10.87 -1.12 -1.58
C MET A 138 11.92 -0.43 -2.44
N LEU A 139 12.53 0.66 -1.98
CA LEU A 139 13.47 1.45 -2.79
C LEU A 139 14.61 0.59 -3.35
N PRO A 140 15.35 -0.21 -2.55
CA PRO A 140 16.43 -1.04 -3.08
C PRO A 140 15.94 -2.11 -4.07
N VAL A 141 14.74 -2.68 -3.83
CA VAL A 141 14.14 -3.70 -4.69
C VAL A 141 13.77 -3.12 -6.06
N VAL A 142 13.15 -1.94 -6.07
CA VAL A 142 12.78 -1.23 -7.31
C VAL A 142 14.02 -0.85 -8.11
N HIS A 143 15.05 -0.31 -7.45
CA HIS A 143 16.28 0.13 -8.14
C HIS A 143 17.15 -1.01 -8.66
N GLY A 144 16.89 -2.25 -8.25
CA GLY A 144 17.49 -3.42 -8.90
C GLY A 144 17.01 -3.66 -10.33
N LEU A 145 15.85 -3.10 -10.70
CA LEU A 145 15.22 -3.29 -12.01
C LEU A 145 14.96 -1.97 -12.75
N PHE A 146 14.59 -0.92 -12.03
CA PHE A 146 14.31 0.41 -12.55
C PHE A 146 15.23 1.43 -11.90
N GLY A 147 16.27 1.86 -12.60
CA GLY A 147 17.26 2.80 -12.06
C GLY A 147 16.79 4.26 -11.97
N ILE A 148 15.53 4.56 -12.24
CA ILE A 148 15.07 5.94 -12.40
C ILE A 148 14.82 6.57 -11.02
N THR A 149 15.57 7.63 -10.70
CA THR A 149 15.45 8.42 -9.47
C THR A 149 15.09 9.87 -9.79
N SER A 150 14.17 10.46 -9.02
CA SER A 150 13.88 11.88 -9.07
C SER A 150 13.62 12.44 -7.67
N GLY A 151 13.89 13.73 -7.45
CA GLY A 151 13.65 14.40 -6.16
C GLY A 151 12.19 14.37 -5.73
N TRP A 152 11.30 14.46 -6.72
CA TRP A 152 9.86 14.43 -6.52
C TRP A 152 9.36 13.06 -6.02
N GLN A 153 10.17 12.00 -6.12
CA GLN A 153 9.82 10.68 -5.60
C GLN A 153 9.64 10.67 -4.07
N LEU A 154 10.28 11.57 -3.32
CA LEU A 154 10.06 11.71 -1.87
C LEU A 154 8.64 12.18 -1.53
N LEU A 155 7.94 12.83 -2.47
CA LEU A 155 6.54 13.20 -2.28
C LEU A 155 5.59 12.01 -2.49
N ALA A 156 6.06 10.89 -3.08
CA ALA A 156 5.20 9.77 -3.43
C ALA A 156 4.42 9.19 -2.24
N PRO A 157 5.00 8.96 -1.05
CA PRO A 157 4.25 8.47 0.10
C PRO A 157 3.17 9.47 0.55
N LEU A 158 3.48 10.77 0.52
CA LEU A 158 2.54 11.83 0.93
C LEU A 158 1.41 11.97 -0.08
N LEU A 159 1.73 12.00 -1.37
CA LEU A 159 0.75 12.06 -2.46
C LEU A 159 -0.15 10.82 -2.44
N SER A 160 0.39 9.63 -2.19
CA SER A 160 -0.41 8.40 -2.10
C SER A 160 -1.50 8.50 -1.01
N LEU A 161 -1.20 9.16 0.12
CA LEU A 161 -2.16 9.41 1.18
C LEU A 161 -3.17 10.50 0.82
N LEU A 162 -2.70 11.59 0.20
CA LEU A 162 -3.53 12.69 -0.25
C LEU A 162 -4.56 12.22 -1.30
N PHE A 163 -4.16 11.29 -2.17
CA PHE A 163 -5.02 10.78 -3.22
C PHE A 163 -6.19 9.91 -2.68
N VAL A 164 -6.07 9.32 -1.48
CA VAL A 164 -7.14 8.50 -0.87
C VAL A 164 -8.45 9.29 -0.68
N PRO A 165 -8.47 10.46 -0.01
CA PRO A 165 -9.67 11.30 0.07
C PRO A 165 -9.93 12.12 -1.21
N PHE A 166 -8.89 12.41 -2.00
CA PHE A 166 -9.03 13.17 -3.24
C PHE A 166 -9.97 12.50 -4.24
N TYR A 167 -9.83 11.19 -4.50
CA TYR A 167 -10.64 10.52 -5.52
C TYR A 167 -12.15 10.55 -5.23
N PRO A 168 -12.63 10.20 -4.02
CA PRO A 168 -14.05 10.36 -3.68
C PRO A 168 -14.52 11.81 -3.76
N LEU A 169 -13.70 12.77 -3.32
CA LEU A 169 -14.05 14.19 -3.35
C LEU A 169 -14.16 14.72 -4.78
N ALA A 170 -13.21 14.38 -5.65
CA ALA A 170 -13.22 14.73 -7.06
C ALA A 170 -14.47 14.18 -7.76
N MET A 171 -14.89 12.96 -7.43
CA MET A 171 -16.13 12.38 -7.94
C MET A 171 -17.37 13.19 -7.50
N ILE A 172 -17.47 13.57 -6.22
CA ILE A 172 -18.59 14.38 -5.71
C ILE A 172 -18.63 15.74 -6.41
N LEU A 173 -17.47 16.38 -6.57
CA LEU A 173 -17.38 17.67 -7.26
C LEU A 173 -17.80 17.56 -8.72
N HIS A 174 -17.40 16.50 -9.43
CA HIS A 174 -17.87 16.23 -10.79
C HIS A 174 -19.40 16.04 -10.84
N ALA A 175 -19.97 15.32 -9.87
CA ALA A 175 -21.41 15.09 -9.80
C ALA A 175 -22.24 16.38 -9.57
N ILE A 176 -21.68 17.39 -8.88
CA ILE A 176 -22.33 18.68 -8.59
C ILE A 176 -21.98 19.75 -9.66
N GLY A 177 -21.18 19.39 -10.68
CA GLY A 177 -20.78 20.31 -11.76
C GLY A 177 -19.57 21.20 -11.43
N TRP A 178 -18.86 20.93 -10.33
CA TRP A 178 -17.66 21.66 -9.88
C TRP A 178 -16.36 20.84 -10.10
N GLY A 179 -16.34 19.97 -11.11
CA GLY A 179 -15.20 19.09 -11.38
C GLY A 179 -13.87 19.82 -11.59
N ALA A 180 -13.91 21.04 -12.14
CA ALA A 180 -12.74 21.84 -12.48
C ALA A 180 -11.99 22.45 -11.27
N LEU A 181 -12.52 22.31 -10.04
CA LEU A 181 -11.98 22.98 -8.85
C LEU A 181 -10.52 22.62 -8.55
N PHE A 182 -10.09 21.40 -8.91
CA PHE A 182 -8.72 20.91 -8.68
C PHE A 182 -7.81 20.95 -9.90
N ASP A 183 -8.29 21.39 -11.07
CA ASP A 183 -7.54 21.30 -12.33
C ASP A 183 -6.26 22.12 -12.29
N SER A 184 -6.31 23.34 -11.74
CA SER A 184 -5.13 24.21 -11.62
C SER A 184 -4.04 23.60 -10.74
N GLY A 185 -4.41 22.97 -9.62
CA GLY A 185 -3.48 22.28 -8.72
C GLY A 185 -2.86 21.05 -9.37
N LEU A 186 -3.64 20.26 -10.11
CA LEU A 186 -3.13 19.11 -10.86
C LEU A 186 -2.19 19.54 -11.99
N GLN A 187 -2.52 20.60 -12.72
CA GLN A 187 -1.65 21.13 -13.78
C GLN A 187 -0.32 21.61 -13.22
N GLN A 188 -0.32 22.29 -12.06
CA GLN A 188 0.91 22.67 -11.37
C GLN A 188 1.74 21.45 -10.97
N LEU A 189 1.09 20.42 -10.40
CA LEU A 189 1.76 19.18 -10.01
C LEU A 189 2.39 18.45 -11.21
N PHE A 190 1.71 18.43 -12.36
CA PHE A 190 2.21 17.81 -13.58
C PHE A 190 3.22 18.66 -14.36
N SER A 191 3.26 19.98 -14.11
CA SER A 191 4.27 20.88 -14.67
C SER A 191 5.62 20.83 -13.95
N LEU A 192 5.75 20.03 -12.88
CA LEU A 192 7.00 19.91 -12.13
C LEU A 192 8.14 19.39 -13.03
N PRO A 193 9.37 19.92 -12.89
CA PRO A 193 10.48 19.54 -13.75
C PRO A 193 10.78 18.04 -13.72
N SER A 194 10.89 17.42 -14.90
CA SER A 194 11.14 16.00 -15.09
C SER A 194 12.63 15.63 -15.00
N GLY A 195 13.36 16.20 -14.05
CA GLY A 195 14.76 15.85 -13.82
C GLY A 195 14.84 14.46 -13.21
N TYR A 196 15.30 13.48 -13.98
CA TYR A 196 15.56 12.13 -13.50
C TYR A 196 17.04 11.77 -13.68
N ARG A 197 17.53 10.91 -12.80
CA ARG A 197 18.87 10.32 -12.88
C ARG A 197 18.77 8.81 -12.83
N GLU A 198 19.63 8.17 -13.58
CA GLU A 198 19.71 6.72 -13.63
C GLU A 198 20.77 6.20 -12.66
N HIS A 199 20.34 5.39 -11.70
CA HIS A 199 21.19 4.63 -10.81
C HIS A 199 20.53 3.27 -10.54
N THR A 200 21.06 2.23 -11.15
CA THR A 200 20.62 0.84 -10.92
C THR A 200 21.49 0.18 -9.85
N LEU A 201 20.85 -0.47 -8.88
CA LEU A 201 21.53 -1.34 -7.93
C LEU A 201 21.98 -2.63 -8.62
N THR A 202 23.16 -3.13 -8.26
CA THR A 202 23.66 -4.40 -8.79
C THR A 202 22.81 -5.57 -8.28
N LEU A 203 22.63 -6.59 -9.12
CA LEU A 203 21.82 -7.77 -8.78
C LEU A 203 22.30 -8.47 -7.50
N TRP A 204 23.61 -8.52 -7.26
CA TRP A 204 24.17 -9.09 -6.03
C TRP A 204 23.78 -8.31 -4.78
N ALA A 205 23.77 -6.97 -4.85
CA ALA A 205 23.35 -6.13 -3.74
C ALA A 205 21.84 -6.31 -3.46
N VAL A 206 21.02 -6.42 -4.51
CA VAL A 206 19.58 -6.68 -4.40
C VAL A 206 19.32 -8.07 -3.81
N ALA A 207 20.05 -9.10 -4.25
CA ALA A 207 19.93 -10.45 -3.71
C ALA A 207 20.35 -10.51 -2.24
N GLY A 208 21.47 -9.85 -1.88
CA GLY A 208 21.92 -9.73 -0.49
C GLY A 208 20.89 -9.01 0.39
N TYR A 209 20.32 -7.89 -0.10
CA TYR A 209 19.23 -7.19 0.56
C TYR A 209 17.99 -8.08 0.71
N GLY A 210 17.63 -8.83 -0.33
CA GLY A 210 16.54 -9.80 -0.31
C GLY A 210 16.70 -10.87 0.77
N LEU A 211 17.87 -11.51 0.85
CA LEU A 211 18.17 -12.51 1.90
C LEU A 211 18.13 -11.90 3.30
N LEU A 212 18.71 -10.71 3.47
CA LEU A 212 18.68 -9.97 4.72
C LEU A 212 17.22 -9.62 5.11
N SER A 213 16.39 -9.28 4.12
CA SER A 213 14.96 -9.01 4.31
C SER A 213 14.15 -10.23 4.69
N LEU A 214 14.45 -11.41 4.16
CA LEU A 214 13.82 -12.67 4.57
C LEU A 214 14.21 -13.04 6.02
N GLY A 215 15.48 -12.84 6.38
CA GLY A 215 15.96 -13.04 7.75
C GLY A 215 15.30 -12.12 8.78
N ALA A 216 14.88 -10.92 8.37
CA ALA A 216 14.20 -9.96 9.23
C ALA A 216 12.84 -10.44 9.76
N MET A 217 12.21 -11.45 9.14
CA MET A 217 11.00 -12.07 9.68
C MET A 217 11.26 -12.69 11.06
N ARG A 218 12.47 -13.22 11.31
CA ARG A 218 12.79 -13.99 12.52
C ARG A 218 13.49 -13.17 13.61
N SER A 219 14.20 -12.10 13.26
CA SER A 219 15.03 -11.35 14.20
C SER A 219 14.84 -9.85 14.10
N ARG A 220 14.69 -9.20 15.26
CA ARG A 220 14.59 -7.74 15.39
C ARG A 220 15.85 -7.03 14.91
N ILE A 221 17.01 -7.66 15.10
CA ILE A 221 18.31 -7.11 14.70
C ILE A 221 18.40 -7.11 13.18
N LEU A 222 17.98 -8.19 12.52
CA LEU A 222 17.95 -8.28 11.07
C LEU A 222 16.93 -7.31 10.47
N PHE A 223 15.78 -7.12 11.12
CA PHE A 223 14.85 -6.06 10.73
C PHE A 223 15.46 -4.66 10.84
N GLY A 224 16.12 -4.37 11.96
CA GLY A 224 16.88 -3.13 12.12
C GLY A 224 17.90 -2.94 11.00
N ALA A 225 18.66 -3.98 10.68
CA ALA A 225 19.63 -3.99 9.58
C ALA A 225 18.98 -3.77 8.20
N THR A 226 17.80 -4.34 7.93
CA THR A 226 17.10 -4.12 6.65
C THR A 226 16.66 -2.67 6.49
N LEU A 227 16.13 -2.09 7.58
CA LEU A 227 15.64 -0.73 7.58
C LEU A 227 16.80 0.25 7.47
N THR A 228 17.89 0.02 8.20
CA THR A 228 19.08 0.87 8.10
C THR A 228 19.72 0.76 6.72
N ALA A 229 19.84 -0.43 6.14
CA ALA A 229 20.37 -0.60 4.78
C ALA A 229 19.51 0.16 3.75
N ALA A 230 18.18 0.09 3.86
CA ALA A 230 17.27 0.82 2.98
C ALA A 230 17.36 2.34 3.17
N LEU A 231 17.46 2.81 4.43
CA LEU A 231 17.63 4.24 4.73
C LEU A 231 18.98 4.78 4.26
N LEU A 232 20.06 4.01 4.40
CA LEU A 232 21.38 4.35 3.87
C LEU A 232 21.37 4.41 2.35
N TYR A 233 20.66 3.50 1.69
CA TYR A 233 20.50 3.55 0.24
C TYR A 233 19.70 4.76 -0.20
N LEU A 234 18.61 5.09 0.52
CA LEU A 234 17.84 6.31 0.28
C LEU A 234 18.71 7.55 0.44
N SER A 235 19.45 7.67 1.55
CA SER A 235 20.33 8.84 1.76
C SER A 235 21.43 8.92 0.70
N TYR A 236 22.00 7.78 0.28
CA TYR A 236 22.96 7.73 -0.82
C TYR A 236 22.37 8.30 -2.13
N LEU A 237 21.18 7.85 -2.51
CA LEU A 237 20.52 8.32 -3.73
C LEU A 237 20.24 9.82 -3.69
N PHE A 238 19.61 10.32 -2.63
CA PHE A 238 19.19 11.73 -2.58
C PHE A 238 20.32 12.70 -2.23
N LEU A 239 21.33 12.29 -1.45
CA LEU A 239 22.43 13.17 -1.06
C LEU A 239 23.61 13.16 -2.02
N PHE A 240 23.88 12.04 -2.70
CA PHE A 240 25.04 11.91 -3.59
C PHE A 240 24.61 11.78 -5.03
N VAL A 241 23.75 10.80 -5.37
CA VAL A 241 23.37 10.60 -6.77
C VAL A 241 22.60 11.80 -7.31
N GLN A 242 21.74 12.43 -6.51
CA GLN A 242 20.94 13.57 -6.96
C GLN A 242 21.64 14.93 -6.84
N ASN A 243 22.45 15.16 -5.79
CA ASN A 243 23.14 16.45 -5.56
C ASN A 243 24.47 16.60 -6.32
N ILE A 244 25.02 15.57 -6.97
CA ILE A 244 26.19 15.76 -7.86
C ILE A 244 25.72 16.45 -9.15
N ALA A 245 25.32 17.72 -9.06
CA ALA A 245 25.23 18.73 -10.12
C ALA A 245 25.54 20.09 -9.50
#